data_AF-A0A933QEG1-F1
#
_entry.id   AF-A0A933QEG1-F1
#
_cell.length_a   1.000
_cell.length_b   1.000
_cell.length_c   1.000
_cell.angle_alpha   90.00
_cell.angle_beta   90.00
_cell.angle_gamma   90.00
#
_symmetry.space_group_name_H-M   'P 1'
#
loop_
_entity.id
_entity.type
_entity.pdbx_description
1 polymer ?
#
loop_
_entity_poly.entity_id
_entity_poly.type
_entity_poly.pdbx_seq_one_letter_code
_entity_poly.pdbx_strand_id
1 'polypeptide(L)' 'METAFLGGGCFWCLEAALRQLQGVESVISGYAGGQVANPDYSAVCSGTTGHAEVVQ' A
#
# COMPACT_ATOMS: atom_id res chain seq x y z
N MET A 1 7.93 -14.84 -10.95
CA MET A 1 7.54 -14.14 -9.71
C MET A 1 6.17 -13.57 -9.95
N GLU A 2 5.28 -13.76 -8.98
CA GLU A 2 3.94 -13.17 -8.99
C GLU A 2 3.94 -11.94 -8.09
N THR A 3 3.04 -11.00 -8.37
CA THR A 3 2.88 -9.78 -7.60
C THR A 3 1.40 -9.59 -7.27
N ALA A 4 1.11 -9.15 -6.06
CA ALA A 4 -0.25 -8.87 -5.60
C ALA A 4 -0.30 -7.50 -4.93
N PHE A 5 -1.46 -6.85 -4.96
CA PHE A 5 -1.69 -5.63 -4.20
C PHE A 5 -2.68 -5.93 -3.07
N LEU A 6 -2.31 -5.57 -1.85
CA LEU A 6 -3.10 -5.86 -0.67
C LEU A 6 -3.42 -4.56 0.08
N GLY A 7 -4.71 -4.26 0.25
CA GLY A 7 -5.21 -3.17 1.08
C GLY A 7 -5.90 -3.73 2.32
N GLY A 8 -5.52 -3.23 3.51
CA GLY A 8 -5.98 -3.81 4.77
C GLY A 8 -5.91 -2.88 5.98
N GLY A 9 -5.85 -1.57 5.77
CA GLY A 9 -5.60 -0.57 6.81
C GLY A 9 -4.19 0.01 6.67
N CYS A 10 -3.52 0.31 7.79
CA CYS A 10 -2.22 0.97 7.77
C CYS A 10 -1.16 0.10 7.08
N PHE A 11 -0.53 0.62 6.02
CA PHE A 11 0.47 -0.13 5.26
C PHE A 11 1.70 -0.54 6.08
N TRP A 12 2.01 0.15 7.18
CA TRP A 12 3.20 -0.12 8.00
C TRP A 12 3.00 -1.41 8.77
N CYS A 13 1.79 -1.61 9.29
CA CYS A 13 1.41 -2.85 9.95
C CYS A 13 1.42 -4.02 8.96
N LEU A 14 0.88 -3.78 7.75
CA LEU A 14 0.76 -4.81 6.73
C LEU A 14 2.12 -5.22 6.16
N GLU A 15 2.96 -4.24 5.85
CA GLU A 15 4.33 -4.42 5.39
C GLU A 15 5.16 -5.21 6.41
N ALA A 16 5.13 -4.79 7.68
CA ALA A 16 5.87 -5.47 8.75
C ALA A 16 5.44 -6.93 8.93
N ALA A 17 4.14 -7.23 8.77
CA ALA A 17 3.62 -8.59 8.85
C ALA A 17 4.03 -9.45 7.64
N LEU A 18 3.90 -8.92 6.42
CA LEU A 18 4.19 -9.68 5.19
C LEU A 18 5.68 -9.95 5.00
N ARG A 19 6.57 -9.01 5.39
CA ARG A 19 8.02 -9.20 5.31
C ARG A 19 8.54 -10.40 6.11
N GLN A 20 7.77 -10.89 7.08
CA GLN A 20 8.14 -12.04 7.91
C GLN A 20 7.67 -13.38 7.31
N LEU A 21 6.87 -13.38 6.25
CA LEU A 21 6.33 -14.59 5.65
C LEU A 21 7.37 -15.27 4.76
N GLN A 22 7.53 -16.59 4.93
CA GLN A 22 8.41 -17.38 4.09
C GLN A 22 7.92 -17.36 2.63
N GLY A 23 8.82 -17.02 1.71
CA GLY A 23 8.53 -16.93 0.28
C GLY A 23 8.13 -15.54 -0.20
N VAL A 24 7.99 -14.56 0.70
CA VAL A 24 7.85 -13.15 0.31
C VAL A 24 9.24 -12.57 0.09
N GLU A 25 9.51 -12.14 -1.15
CA GLU A 25 10.82 -11.59 -1.53
C GLU A 25 10.93 -10.07 -1.28
N SER A 26 9.83 -9.33 -1.48
CA SER A 26 9.77 -7.89 -1.28
C SER A 26 8.37 -7.46 -0.86
N VAL A 27 8.29 -6.36 -0.11
CA VAL A 27 7.03 -5.68 0.20
C VAL A 27 7.23 -4.18 0.07
N ILE A 28 6.40 -3.51 -0.72
CA ILE A 28 6.50 -2.07 -1.00
C ILE A 28 5.20 -1.37 -0.60
N SER A 29 5.29 -0.43 0.33
CA SER A 29 4.16 0.41 0.75
C SER A 29 3.84 1.49 -0.29
N GLY A 30 2.56 1.70 -0.58
CA GLY A 30 2.10 2.67 -1.58
C GLY A 30 0.60 2.97 -1.52
N TYR A 31 0.11 3.61 -2.57
CA TYR A 31 -1.28 4.04 -2.69
C TYR A 31 -1.88 3.56 -4.01
N ALA A 32 -3.11 3.05 -3.98
CA ALA A 32 -3.80 2.59 -5.18
C ALA A 32 -5.31 2.82 -5.11
N GLY A 33 -5.97 2.75 -6.28
CA GLY A 33 -7.44 2.82 -6.41
C GLY A 33 -8.04 4.22 -6.44
N GLY A 34 -7.24 5.27 -6.28
CA GLY A 34 -7.69 6.67 -6.34
C GLY A 34 -7.57 7.31 -7.72
N GLN A 35 -8.04 8.56 -7.80
CA GLN A 35 -8.20 9.33 -9.05
C GLN A 35 -7.08 10.34 -9.27
N VAL A 36 -6.32 10.69 -8.22
CA VAL A 36 -5.25 11.69 -8.28
C VAL A 36 -3.95 11.03 -8.71
N ALA A 37 -3.29 11.59 -9.73
CA ALA A 37 -2.00 11.09 -10.20
C ALA A 37 -0.87 11.47 -9.23
N ASN A 38 0.01 10.52 -8.95
CA ASN A 38 1.20 10.70 -8.09
C ASN A 38 0.88 11.41 -6.76
N PRO A 39 -0.08 10.91 -5.95
CA PRO A 39 -0.42 11.55 -4.69
C PRO A 39 0.76 11.41 -3.71
N ASP A 40 0.99 12.44 -2.90
CA ASP A 40 1.82 12.31 -1.70
C ASP A 40 0.98 11.86 -0.50
N TYR A 41 1.65 11.53 0.60
CA TYR A 41 0.99 11.08 1.83
C TYR A 41 -0.04 12.10 2.35
N SER A 42 0.27 13.40 2.31
CA SER A 42 -0.63 14.43 2.81
C SER A 42 -1.90 14.54 1.98
N ALA A 43 -1.78 14.38 0.66
CA ALA A 43 -2.91 14.32 -0.25
C ALA A 43 -3.80 13.12 0.06
N VAL A 44 -3.23 11.94 0.30
CA VAL A 44 -4.00 10.74 0.67
C VAL A 44 -4.68 10.91 2.03
N CYS A 45 -3.98 11.44 3.03
CA CYS A 45 -4.55 11.72 4.35
C CYS A 45 -5.72 12.72 4.33
N SER A 46 -5.83 13.55 3.29
CA SER A 46 -7.00 14.43 3.12
C SER A 46 -8.30 13.66 2.87
N GLY A 47 -8.22 12.39 2.45
CA GLY A 47 -9.36 11.54 2.11
C GLY A 47 -10.00 11.88 0.75
N THR A 48 -9.53 12.90 0.05
CA THR A 48 -10.16 13.39 -1.20
C THR A 48 -9.64 12.70 -2.47
N THR A 49 -8.48 12.05 -2.38
CA THR A 49 -7.84 11.45 -3.56
C THR A 49 -8.45 10.12 -3.99
N GLY A 50 -9.21 9.48 -3.09
CA GLY A 50 -9.81 8.15 -3.27
C GLY A 50 -8.82 6.99 -3.20
N HIS A 51 -7.54 7.25 -2.88
CA HIS A 51 -6.56 6.18 -2.74
C HIS A 51 -6.69 5.45 -1.41
N ALA A 52 -6.46 4.14 -1.44
CA ALA A 52 -6.25 3.32 -0.26
C ALA A 52 -4.76 3.09 -0.03
N GLU A 53 -4.36 2.97 1.24
CA GLU A 53 -3.06 2.43 1.61
C GLU A 53 -3.00 0.95 1.21
N VAL A 54 -1.97 0.60 0.45
CA VAL A 54 -1.73 -0.77 -0.02
C VAL A 54 -0.26 -1.13 0.11
N VAL A 55 0.00 -2.43 0.03
CA VAL A 55 1.34 -2.98 -0.16
C VAL A 55 1.37 -3.83 -1.43
N GLN A 56 2.50 -3.82 -2.12
CA GLN A 56 2.82 -4.64 -3.29
C GLN A 56 3.83 -5.74 -2.93
#